data_AF-A0A2V8WWR9-F1
#
_entry.id   AF-A0A2V8WWR9-F1
#
_cell.length_a   1.000
_cell.length_b   1.000
_cell.length_c   1.000
_cell.angle_alpha   90.00
_cell.angle_beta   90.00
_cell.angle_gamma   90.00
#
_symmetry.space_group_name_H-M   'P 1'
#
loop_
_entity.id
_entity.type
_entity.pdbx_description
1 polymer ?
#
loop_
_entity_poly.entity_id
_entity_poly.type
_entity_poly.pdbx_seq_one_letter_code
_entity_poly.pdbx_strand_id
1 'polypeptide(L)'
;MGAGFSRRAFLQAALPASSALAFFSTSFRRDSLISAATSTKPQKVIVVGAGLAGLIAAFELMQSGHDVTLLEARMRPGGRIHTMRDQFSDGLYAEAGAYDFTDAYVLLCQRCFLPSR
;
A
#
# COMPACT_ATOMS: atom_id res chain seq x y z
N MET A 1 -6.52 -41.84 5.52
CA MET A 1 -5.71 -41.04 6.46
C MET A 1 -4.60 -40.35 5.67
N GLY A 2 -4.84 -39.13 5.19
CA GLY A 2 -3.90 -38.40 4.32
C GLY A 2 -3.00 -37.48 5.15
N ALA A 3 -1.68 -37.68 5.08
CA ALA A 3 -0.72 -36.77 5.70
C ALA A 3 -0.71 -35.44 4.92
N GLY A 4 -1.08 -34.35 5.59
CA GLY A 4 -1.15 -33.01 4.99
C GLY A 4 0.24 -32.46 4.65
N PHE A 5 0.34 -31.78 3.51
CA PHE A 5 1.56 -31.12 3.04
C PHE A 5 2.02 -30.06 4.05
N SER A 6 3.21 -30.22 4.64
CA SER A 6 3.76 -29.29 5.64
C SER A 6 4.34 -28.04 4.96
N ARG A 7 4.10 -26.86 5.55
CA ARG A 7 4.65 -25.56 5.09
C ARG A 7 6.18 -25.62 4.85
N ARG A 8 6.88 -26.45 5.62
CA ARG A 8 8.33 -26.66 5.49
C ARG A 8 8.72 -27.38 4.20
N ALA A 9 7.95 -28.39 3.81
CA ALA A 9 8.16 -29.13 2.57
C ALA A 9 7.90 -28.25 1.34
N PHE A 10 6.90 -27.36 1.43
CA PHE A 10 6.62 -26.38 0.39
C PHE A 10 7.76 -25.38 0.18
N LEU A 11 8.33 -24.84 1.27
CA LEU A 11 9.46 -23.90 1.20
C LEU A 11 10.73 -24.56 0.67
N GLN A 12 11.00 -25.81 1.03
CA GLN A 12 12.15 -26.55 0.52
C GLN A 12 12.03 -26.87 -0.98
N ALA A 13 10.80 -27.09 -1.48
CA ALA A 13 10.55 -27.33 -2.90
C ALA A 13 10.64 -26.06 -3.78
N ALA A 14 10.53 -24.86 -3.19
CA ALA A 14 10.52 -23.59 -3.93
C ALA A 14 11.92 -23.01 -4.26
N LEU A 15 12.97 -23.50 -3.59
CA LEU A 15 14.35 -22.99 -3.76
C LEU A 15 14.96 -23.24 -5.15
N PRO A 16 14.85 -24.43 -5.78
CA PRO A 16 15.47 -24.66 -7.08
C PRO A 16 14.77 -23.95 -8.25
N ALA A 17 13.53 -23.48 -8.08
CA ALA A 17 12.81 -22.71 -9.13
C ALA A 17 13.17 -21.22 -9.13
N SER A 18 13.82 -20.72 -8.07
CA SER A 18 14.06 -19.28 -7.87
C SER A 18 15.29 -18.74 -8.61
N SER A 19 16.29 -19.58 -8.91
CA SER A 19 17.50 -19.14 -9.62
C SER A 19 17.25 -18.87 -11.12
N ALA A 20 16.32 -19.58 -11.75
CA ALA A 20 15.96 -19.37 -13.16
C ALA A 20 15.15 -18.08 -13.38
N LEU A 21 14.33 -17.65 -12.42
CA LEU A 21 13.56 -16.40 -12.48
C LEU A 21 14.42 -15.15 -12.20
N ALA A 22 15.55 -15.30 -11.49
CA ALA A 22 16.44 -14.19 -11.19
C ALA A 22 17.06 -13.56 -12.46
N PHE A 23 17.28 -14.36 -13.52
CA PHE A 23 17.78 -13.85 -14.80
C PHE A 23 16.72 -13.16 -15.66
N PHE A 24 15.43 -13.51 -15.51
CA PHE A 24 14.35 -12.89 -16.28
C PHE A 24 13.87 -11.56 -15.66
N SER A 25 14.04 -11.39 -14.35
CA SER A 25 13.51 -10.23 -13.62
C SER A 25 14.28 -8.92 -13.82
N THR A 26 15.55 -8.95 -14.24
CA THR A 26 16.35 -7.73 -14.38
C THR A 26 16.09 -6.95 -15.67
N SER A 27 15.39 -7.57 -16.64
CA SER A 27 14.97 -6.93 -17.90
C SER A 27 13.52 -6.42 -17.88
N PHE A 28 12.82 -6.47 -16.74
CA PHE A 28 11.52 -5.82 -16.60
C PHE A 28 11.72 -4.29 -16.63
N ARG A 29 11.57 -3.74 -17.84
CA ARG A 29 11.67 -2.34 -18.29
C ARG A 29 11.77 -1.30 -17.16
N ARG A 30 12.99 -1.07 -16.66
CA ARG A 30 13.29 0.08 -15.79
C ARG A 30 13.03 1.42 -16.49
N ASP A 31 13.27 1.49 -17.81
CA ASP A 31 13.19 2.73 -18.59
C ASP A 31 11.78 3.34 -18.64
N SER A 32 10.74 2.50 -18.58
CA SER A 32 9.35 2.97 -18.61
C SER A 32 8.89 3.55 -17.27
N LEU A 33 9.46 3.10 -16.14
CA LEU A 33 9.07 3.54 -14.80
C LEU A 33 9.60 4.94 -14.46
N ILE A 34 10.78 5.29 -14.99
CA ILE A 34 11.38 6.63 -14.77
C ILE A 34 10.70 7.68 -15.66
N SER A 35 10.31 7.31 -16.89
CA SER A 35 9.67 8.25 -17.83
C SER A 35 8.30 8.76 -17.35
N ALA A 36 7.53 7.94 -16.62
CA ALA A 36 6.27 8.37 -16.02
C ALA A 36 6.46 9.42 -14.91
N ALA A 37 7.54 9.33 -14.14
CA ALA A 37 7.83 10.25 -13.03
C ALA A 37 8.26 11.66 -13.49
N THR A 38 8.53 11.87 -14.77
CA THR A 38 8.98 13.17 -15.33
C THR A 38 8.03 13.71 -16.43
N SER A 39 6.91 13.02 -16.69
CA SER A 39 5.93 13.48 -17.68
C SER A 39 5.15 14.68 -17.15
N THR A 40 5.28 15.83 -17.81
CA THR A 40 4.51 17.06 -17.50
C THR A 40 3.06 17.01 -17.98
N LYS A 41 2.65 15.92 -18.64
CA LYS A 41 1.29 15.76 -19.17
C LYS A 41 0.42 14.99 -18.18
N PRO A 42 -0.85 15.39 -17.99
CA PRO A 42 -1.83 14.61 -17.25
C PRO A 42 -1.90 13.16 -17.77
N GLN A 43 -1.93 12.20 -16.86
CA GLN A 43 -1.99 10.77 -17.16
C GLN A 43 -3.16 10.15 -16.41
N LYS A 44 -3.68 9.04 -16.93
CA LYS A 44 -4.63 8.19 -16.23
C LYS A 44 -3.89 7.16 -15.40
N VAL A 45 -4.09 7.18 -14.08
CA VAL A 45 -3.37 6.33 -13.13
C VAL A 45 -4.36 5.55 -12.28
N ILE A 46 -4.12 4.25 -12.13
CA ILE A 46 -4.88 3.41 -11.20
C ILE A 46 -3.98 3.10 -10.01
N VAL A 47 -4.43 3.45 -8.81
CA VAL A 47 -3.80 3.08 -7.54
C VAL A 47 -4.59 1.94 -6.91
N VAL A 48 -3.91 0.86 -6.55
CA VAL A 48 -4.54 -0.32 -5.94
C VAL A 48 -4.20 -0.39 -4.46
N GLY A 49 -5.23 -0.32 -3.62
CA GLY A 49 -5.19 -0.32 -2.16
C GLY A 49 -5.35 1.08 -1.56
N ALA A 50 -6.45 1.33 -0.86
CA ALA A 50 -6.72 2.55 -0.09
C ALA A 50 -6.19 2.46 1.35
N GLY A 51 -4.99 1.90 1.52
CA GLY A 51 -4.21 2.04 2.76
C GLY A 51 -3.50 3.41 2.81
N LEU A 52 -2.80 3.71 3.92
CA LEU A 52 -2.08 4.98 4.08
C LEU A 52 -1.19 5.34 2.87
N ALA A 53 -0.39 4.38 2.39
CA ALA A 53 0.50 4.60 1.25
C ALA A 53 -0.26 4.90 -0.07
N GLY A 54 -1.33 4.16 -0.36
CA GLY A 54 -2.11 4.37 -1.58
C GLY A 54 -2.92 5.66 -1.54
N LEU A 55 -3.44 6.04 -0.36
CA LEU A 55 -4.09 7.33 -0.16
C LEU A 55 -3.13 8.50 -0.38
N ILE A 56 -1.90 8.42 0.16
CA ILE A 56 -0.88 9.45 -0.06
C ILE A 56 -0.47 9.51 -1.53
N ALA A 57 -0.19 8.36 -2.16
CA ALA A 57 0.19 8.32 -3.58
C ALA A 57 -0.90 8.89 -4.49
N ALA A 58 -2.17 8.51 -4.25
CA ALA A 58 -3.30 9.05 -5.01
C ALA A 58 -3.44 10.56 -4.80
N PHE A 59 -3.31 11.04 -3.57
CA PHE A 59 -3.35 12.46 -3.24
C PHE A 59 -2.26 13.26 -3.96
N GLU A 60 -1.01 12.81 -3.91
CA GLU A 60 0.11 13.49 -4.60
C GLU A 60 -0.03 13.48 -6.12
N LEU A 61 -0.50 12.37 -6.70
CA LEU A 61 -0.78 12.28 -8.14
C LEU A 61 -1.92 13.21 -8.56
N MET A 62 -2.98 13.31 -7.76
CA MET A 62 -4.08 14.26 -7.99
C MET A 62 -3.60 15.71 -7.88
N GLN A 63 -2.80 16.03 -6.86
CA GLN A 63 -2.22 17.36 -6.67
C GLN A 63 -1.32 17.77 -7.83
N SER A 64 -0.67 16.78 -8.47
CA SER A 64 0.18 16.93 -9.65
C SER A 64 -0.61 17.00 -10.97
N GLY A 65 -1.95 16.92 -10.94
CA GLY A 65 -2.83 17.09 -12.09
C GLY A 65 -3.11 15.82 -12.91
N HIS A 66 -2.89 14.63 -12.34
CA HIS A 66 -3.24 13.36 -12.98
C HIS A 66 -4.70 12.95 -12.71
N ASP A 67 -5.27 12.16 -13.62
CA ASP A 67 -6.59 11.53 -13.47
C ASP A 67 -6.42 10.19 -12.75
N VAL A 68 -6.80 10.13 -11.48
CA VAL A 68 -6.49 9.01 -10.59
C VAL A 68 -7.74 8.24 -10.21
N THR A 69 -7.71 6.93 -10.43
CA THR A 69 -8.71 5.98 -9.91
C THR A 69 -8.08 5.17 -8.78
N LEU A 70 -8.65 5.25 -7.57
CA LEU A 70 -8.21 4.47 -6.41
C LEU A 70 -9.16 3.28 -6.20
N LEU A 71 -8.60 2.07 -6.15
CA LEU A 71 -9.35 0.83 -5.90
C LEU A 71 -9.01 0.27 -4.54
N GLU A 72 -10.01 -0.20 -3.79
CA GLU A 72 -9.82 -0.88 -2.50
C GLU A 72 -10.65 -2.15 -2.47
N ALA A 73 -10.07 -3.22 -1.93
CA ALA A 73 -10.74 -4.52 -1.86
C ALA A 73 -11.75 -4.59 -0.71
N ARG A 74 -11.53 -3.83 0.36
CA ARG A 74 -12.39 -3.79 1.55
C ARG A 74 -13.49 -2.75 1.42
N MET A 75 -14.53 -2.92 2.23
CA MET A 75 -15.60 -1.91 2.40
C MET A 75 -15.16 -0.66 3.18
N ARG A 76 -13.88 -0.56 3.56
CA ARG A 76 -13.32 0.57 4.29
C ARG A 76 -11.92 0.92 3.80
N PRO A 77 -11.57 2.21 3.75
CA PRO A 77 -10.18 2.64 3.56
C PRO A 77 -9.36 2.47 4.86
N GLY A 78 -8.09 2.86 4.79
CA GLY A 78 -7.13 2.88 5.90
C GLY A 78 -6.22 1.65 5.96
N GLY A 79 -6.64 0.52 5.38
CA GLY A 79 -5.85 -0.71 5.36
C GLY A 79 -5.50 -1.20 6.77
N ARG A 80 -4.22 -1.08 7.15
CA ARG A 80 -3.70 -1.46 8.48
C ARG A 80 -3.93 -0.39 9.55
N ILE A 81 -4.43 0.78 9.20
CA ILE A 81 -4.94 1.77 10.17
C ILE A 81 -6.43 1.46 10.36
N HIS A 82 -6.82 1.15 11.59
CA HIS A 82 -8.18 0.73 11.88
C HIS A 82 -8.55 0.92 13.35
N THR A 83 -9.37 1.95 13.60
CA THR A 83 -10.05 2.12 14.87
C THR A 83 -11.39 1.38 14.85
N MET A 84 -11.63 0.53 15.84
CA MET A 84 -12.90 -0.13 16.09
C MET A 84 -13.68 0.66 17.13
N ARG A 85 -14.86 1.19 16.77
CA ARG A 85 -15.65 2.11 17.63
C ARG A 85 -16.98 1.51 18.11
N ASP A 86 -17.60 0.63 17.33
CA ASP A 86 -18.99 0.21 17.58
C ASP A 86 -19.14 -0.99 18.54
N GLN A 87 -18.03 -1.51 19.09
CA GLN A 87 -17.99 -2.78 19.82
C GLN A 87 -17.74 -2.63 21.32
N PHE A 88 -17.72 -1.40 21.84
CA PHE A 88 -17.33 -1.11 23.20
C PHE A 88 -18.35 -0.20 23.90
N SER A 89 -18.48 -0.34 25.22
CA SER A 89 -19.35 0.53 26.03
C SER A 89 -18.75 1.93 26.15
N ASP A 90 -19.60 2.90 26.50
CA ASP A 90 -19.16 4.21 27.01
C ASP A 90 -18.26 5.03 26.06
N GLY A 91 -18.45 4.86 24.74
CA GLY A 91 -17.68 5.58 23.72
C GLY A 91 -16.22 5.12 23.61
N LEU A 92 -15.88 4.00 24.24
CA LEU A 92 -14.57 3.39 24.12
C LEU A 92 -14.32 2.92 22.69
N TYR A 93 -13.04 2.82 22.33
CA TYR A 93 -12.61 2.32 21.05
C TYR A 93 -11.30 1.56 21.22
N ALA A 94 -11.00 0.68 20.26
CA ALA A 94 -9.75 -0.05 20.21
C ALA A 94 -9.06 0.20 18.87
N GLU A 95 -7.75 0.39 18.90
CA GLU A 95 -6.95 0.35 17.67
C GLU A 95 -6.63 -1.11 17.32
N ALA A 96 -7.20 -1.59 16.22
CA ALA A 96 -6.92 -2.90 15.65
C ALA A 96 -5.81 -2.86 14.59
N GLY A 97 -5.00 -1.80 14.63
CA GLY A 97 -4.04 -1.43 13.61
C GLY A 97 -2.89 -0.60 14.18
N ALA A 98 -2.43 0.39 13.43
CA ALA A 98 -1.44 1.34 13.92
C ALA A 98 -1.99 2.08 15.16
N TYR A 99 -1.28 1.99 16.29
CA TYR A 99 -1.65 2.64 17.56
C TYR A 99 -0.66 3.75 17.96
N ASP A 100 0.59 3.67 17.49
CA ASP A 100 1.65 4.57 17.89
C ASP A 100 2.38 5.14 16.66
N PHE A 101 2.79 6.41 16.78
CA PHE A 101 3.52 7.16 15.76
C PHE A 101 4.61 7.97 16.45
N THR A 102 5.87 7.72 16.11
CA THR A 102 7.00 8.51 16.62
C THR A 102 7.04 9.89 15.96
N ASP A 103 7.61 10.89 16.65
CA ASP A 103 7.75 12.29 16.17
C ASP A 103 8.30 12.43 14.74
N ALA A 104 9.17 11.50 14.32
CA ALA A 104 9.71 11.44 12.96
C ALA A 104 8.63 11.34 11.85
N TYR A 105 7.42 10.87 12.17
CA TYR A 105 6.32 10.68 11.21
C TYR A 105 5.28 11.82 11.20
N VAL A 106 5.30 12.72 12.19
CA VAL A 106 4.31 13.80 12.32
C VAL A 106 4.38 14.77 11.14
N LEU A 107 5.58 15.03 10.61
CA LEU A 107 5.81 15.92 9.48
C LEU A 107 5.12 15.44 8.19
N LEU A 108 4.98 14.12 8.01
CA LEU A 108 4.29 13.54 6.85
C LEU A 108 2.78 13.77 6.94
N CYS A 109 2.19 13.57 8.13
CA CYS A 109 0.76 13.81 8.35
C CYS A 109 0.38 15.29 8.23
N GLN A 110 1.23 16.21 8.72
CA GLN A 110 0.97 17.65 8.64
C GLN A 110 0.93 18.16 7.19
N ARG A 111 1.77 17.61 6.30
CA ARG A 111 1.80 18.01 4.88
C ARG A 111 0.54 17.56 4.12
N CYS A 112 0.01 16.38 4.42
CA CYS A 112 -1.10 15.79 3.64
C CYS A 112 -2.50 16.08 4.21
N PHE A 113 -2.64 16.35 5.52
CA PHE A 113 -3.96 16.39 6.18
C PHE A 113 -4.34 17.70 6.87
N LEU A 114 -3.47 18.72 6.96
CA LEU A 114 -3.89 20.06 7.36
C LEU A 114 -4.12 20.92 6.12
N PRO A 115 -5.29 21.55 5.96
CA PRO A 115 -5.48 22.54 4.92
C PRO A 115 -4.52 23.69 5.19
N SER A 116 -3.57 23.91 4.30
CA SER A 116 -2.85 25.18 4.21
C SER A 116 -3.88 26.28 3.99
N ARG A 117 -4.20 27.02 5.05
CA ARG A 117 -4.58 28.42 4.90
C ARG A 117 -3.35 29.22 4.51
#